data_AF-A0A9D8TE23-F1
#
_entry.id   AF-A0A9D8TE23-F1
#
_cell.length_a   1.000
_cell.length_b   1.000
_cell.length_c   1.000
_cell.angle_alpha   90.00
_cell.angle_beta   90.00
_cell.angle_gamma   90.00
#
_symmetry.space_group_name_H-M   'P 1'
#
loop_
_entity.id
_entity.type
_entity.pdbx_description
1 polymer ?
#
loop_
_entity_poly.entity_id
_entity_poly.type
_entity_poly.pdbx_seq_one_letter_code
_entity_poly.pdbx_strand_id
1 'polypeptide(L)'
;MKKIKSINFVKSLLLLMLLSSTLSMWADVKLKPYQDYIKKYAPDAMRQQIKYGIPASITLAQGLLESGAGNSELARQSNNHFGIKCHTSWDGPSVQYFDDGEMTCFRKYPKVLDSYTDHSLFLVTRPRYESLFDLNVKDYKGWAKGLKKAGYATDKQYDKKLIRIIELYELNEYTKLACNPYKARRLMREWEKETPAPQAPPAATEKTAKVEKPVKAEKPAKNTKPAKTPKPEKQPLPKAATQRLEVVQQAKDYHLLAQSSQQQDGPKMIAAESRHEIAYKGSVPYIVVRYGDNYKTLANEFNISPARLRQINELPKDYQMSVGDVIFLSKKEKSWDGENATHRVKAGDSMYSIAQQYALRMESLYQLNGLQWGDAIFVGQELKLR
;
A
#
# COMPACT_ATOMS: atom_id res chain seq x y z
N MET A 1 3.00 -48.01 -73.02
CA MET A 1 3.31 -46.62 -72.65
C MET A 1 2.28 -46.10 -71.65
N LYS A 2 2.68 -45.79 -70.40
CA LYS A 2 2.07 -44.82 -69.44
C LYS A 2 2.68 -45.06 -68.04
N LYS A 3 3.88 -44.53 -67.81
CA LYS A 3 4.53 -44.41 -66.49
C LYS A 3 5.02 -42.97 -66.29
N ILE A 4 4.12 -41.98 -66.35
CA ILE A 4 4.48 -40.57 -66.07
C ILE A 4 3.28 -39.84 -65.44
N LYS A 5 2.91 -40.18 -64.20
CA LYS A 5 1.98 -39.38 -63.38
C LYS A 5 2.28 -39.46 -61.87
N SER A 6 3.52 -39.70 -61.46
CA SER A 6 3.87 -39.81 -60.02
C SER A 6 4.89 -38.76 -59.53
N ILE A 7 5.67 -38.13 -60.42
CA ILE A 7 6.81 -37.29 -60.00
C ILE A 7 6.41 -35.83 -59.67
N ASN A 8 5.31 -35.31 -60.24
CA ASN A 8 4.93 -33.90 -60.05
C ASN A 8 4.10 -33.64 -58.78
N PHE A 9 3.51 -34.68 -58.17
CA PHE A 9 2.74 -34.52 -56.93
C PHE A 9 3.65 -34.45 -55.69
N VAL A 10 4.72 -35.25 -55.67
CA VAL A 10 5.67 -35.30 -54.55
C VAL A 10 6.55 -34.03 -54.49
N LYS A 11 6.90 -33.43 -55.64
CA LYS A 11 7.66 -32.17 -55.69
C LYS A 11 6.84 -30.95 -55.23
N SER A 12 5.51 -30.96 -55.44
CA SER A 12 4.63 -29.87 -54.98
C SER A 12 4.37 -29.94 -53.46
N LEU A 13 4.29 -31.16 -52.89
CA LEU A 13 4.07 -31.34 -51.45
C LEU A 13 5.32 -31.01 -50.61
N LEU A 14 6.53 -31.25 -51.14
CA LEU A 14 7.79 -30.87 -50.50
C LEU A 14 8.04 -29.35 -50.56
N LEU A 15 7.55 -28.64 -51.58
CA LEU A 15 7.66 -27.18 -51.64
C LEU A 15 6.66 -26.47 -50.69
N LEU A 16 5.51 -27.08 -50.40
CA LEU A 16 4.56 -26.57 -49.41
C LEU A 16 5.00 -26.83 -47.96
N MET A 17 5.75 -27.91 -47.68
CA MET A 17 6.32 -28.17 -46.34
C MET A 17 7.56 -27.31 -46.02
N LEU A 18 8.21 -26.72 -47.03
CA LEU A 18 9.34 -25.80 -46.86
C LEU A 18 8.93 -24.32 -46.76
N LEU A 19 7.67 -23.97 -47.03
CA LEU A 19 7.13 -22.62 -46.80
C LEU A 19 6.38 -22.44 -45.47
N SER A 20 6.17 -23.51 -44.70
CA SER A 20 5.43 -23.47 -43.41
C SER A 20 6.32 -23.38 -42.16
N SER A 21 7.63 -23.19 -42.31
CA SER A 21 8.59 -23.16 -41.19
C SER A 21 9.13 -21.76 -40.85
N THR A 22 8.43 -20.69 -41.25
CA THR A 22 8.63 -19.36 -40.67
C THR A 22 7.47 -18.99 -39.75
N LEU A 23 7.10 -19.90 -38.85
CA LEU A 23 6.53 -19.47 -37.57
C LEU A 23 7.67 -18.77 -36.83
N SER A 24 7.89 -17.49 -37.15
CA SER A 24 8.74 -16.63 -36.34
C SER A 24 8.08 -16.58 -34.98
N MET A 25 8.52 -17.45 -34.06
CA MET A 25 8.29 -17.29 -32.65
C MET A 25 9.03 -16.02 -32.25
N TRP A 26 8.38 -14.87 -32.43
CA TRP A 26 8.66 -13.70 -31.63
C TRP A 26 8.19 -14.05 -30.21
N ALA A 27 8.94 -14.91 -29.53
CA ALA A 27 8.80 -15.08 -28.10
C ALA A 27 9.21 -13.74 -27.49
N ASP A 28 8.23 -12.98 -27.05
CA ASP A 28 8.45 -11.75 -26.30
C ASP A 28 9.37 -12.06 -25.09
N VAL A 29 10.64 -11.64 -25.18
CA VAL A 29 11.65 -11.95 -24.16
C VAL A 29 11.34 -11.13 -22.90
N LYS A 30 10.67 -11.78 -21.93
CA LYS A 30 10.42 -11.20 -20.60
C LYS A 30 11.75 -11.12 -19.82
N LEU A 31 12.19 -9.91 -19.50
CA LEU A 31 13.43 -9.68 -18.74
C LEU A 31 13.29 -10.15 -17.28
N LYS A 32 14.26 -10.92 -16.80
CA LYS A 32 14.26 -11.45 -15.42
C LYS A 32 14.21 -10.38 -14.32
N PRO A 33 14.95 -9.24 -14.38
CA PRO A 33 14.82 -8.19 -13.37
C PRO A 33 13.41 -7.62 -13.26
N TYR A 34 12.68 -7.56 -14.38
CA TYR A 34 11.29 -7.10 -14.40
C TYR A 34 10.38 -8.15 -13.77
N GLN A 35 10.58 -9.44 -14.08
CA GLN A 35 9.85 -10.54 -13.45
C GLN A 35 10.08 -10.57 -11.94
N ASP A 36 11.32 -10.41 -11.48
CA ASP A 36 11.68 -10.39 -10.07
C ASP A 36 11.05 -9.18 -9.35
N TYR A 37 11.04 -8.00 -9.99
CA TYR A 37 10.35 -6.81 -9.49
C TYR A 37 8.85 -7.03 -9.36
N ILE A 38 8.21 -7.57 -10.41
CA ILE A 38 6.78 -7.89 -10.41
C ILE A 38 6.47 -8.88 -9.29
N LYS A 39 7.27 -9.94 -9.17
CA LYS A 39 7.10 -10.94 -8.10
C LYS A 39 7.20 -10.28 -6.72
N LYS A 40 8.13 -9.37 -6.54
CA LYS A 40 8.35 -8.71 -5.25
C LYS A 40 7.21 -7.75 -4.88
N TYR A 41 6.71 -6.95 -5.82
CA TYR A 41 5.83 -5.83 -5.52
C TYR A 41 4.38 -6.01 -5.98
N ALA A 42 4.04 -7.11 -6.65
CA ALA A 42 2.64 -7.42 -6.99
C ALA A 42 1.71 -7.41 -5.77
N PRO A 43 2.07 -8.01 -4.61
CA PRO A 43 1.24 -7.90 -3.40
C PRO A 43 1.01 -6.44 -2.96
N ASP A 44 2.04 -5.60 -3.02
CA ASP A 44 1.93 -4.18 -2.66
C ASP A 44 1.02 -3.43 -3.63
N ALA A 45 1.19 -3.62 -4.94
CA ALA A 45 0.34 -3.02 -5.96
C ALA A 45 -1.14 -3.47 -5.80
N MET A 46 -1.38 -4.74 -5.49
CA MET A 46 -2.72 -5.25 -5.20
C MET A 46 -3.31 -4.62 -3.94
N ARG A 47 -2.51 -4.41 -2.88
CA ARG A 47 -2.94 -3.67 -1.69
C ARG A 47 -3.30 -2.23 -2.02
N GLN A 48 -2.49 -1.55 -2.83
CA GLN A 48 -2.77 -0.19 -3.27
C GLN A 48 -4.06 -0.12 -4.09
N GLN A 49 -4.29 -1.09 -4.98
CA GLN A 49 -5.54 -1.21 -5.73
C GLN A 49 -6.73 -1.36 -4.77
N ILE A 50 -6.69 -2.30 -3.83
CA ILE A 50 -7.78 -2.53 -2.88
C ILE A 50 -8.05 -1.29 -2.02
N LYS A 51 -7.00 -0.57 -1.62
CA LYS A 51 -7.09 0.55 -0.67
C LYS A 51 -7.47 1.87 -1.33
N TYR A 52 -7.01 2.09 -2.57
CA TYR A 52 -7.05 3.40 -3.23
C TYR A 52 -7.57 3.33 -4.69
N GLY A 53 -7.95 2.16 -5.20
CA GLY A 53 -8.60 1.94 -6.50
C GLY A 53 -7.72 2.06 -7.75
N ILE A 54 -6.41 2.26 -7.62
CA ILE A 54 -5.50 2.28 -8.77
C ILE A 54 -5.25 0.84 -9.26
N PRO A 55 -5.43 0.49 -10.55
CA PRO A 55 -5.16 -0.86 -11.03
C PRO A 55 -3.74 -1.31 -10.68
N ALA A 56 -3.59 -2.53 -10.19
CA ALA A 56 -2.31 -3.13 -9.84
C ALA A 56 -1.41 -3.21 -11.09
N SER A 57 -2.00 -3.41 -12.27
CA SER A 57 -1.31 -3.36 -13.55
C SER A 57 -0.68 -2.00 -13.83
N ILE A 58 -1.42 -0.92 -13.60
CA ILE A 58 -0.95 0.45 -13.73
C ILE A 58 0.14 0.74 -12.71
N THR A 59 -0.09 0.40 -11.44
CA THR A 59 0.88 0.63 -10.37
C THR A 59 2.20 -0.12 -10.63
N LEU A 60 2.14 -1.38 -11.06
CA LEU A 60 3.32 -2.17 -11.40
C LEU A 60 4.02 -1.65 -12.65
N ALA A 61 3.28 -1.26 -13.69
CA ALA A 61 3.86 -0.74 -14.92
C ALA A 61 4.57 0.60 -14.72
N GLN A 62 3.96 1.52 -13.97
CA GLN A 62 4.60 2.77 -13.58
C GLN A 62 5.81 2.48 -12.70
N GLY A 63 5.67 1.63 -11.67
CA GLY A 63 6.80 1.23 -10.84
C GLY A 63 7.97 0.67 -11.65
N LEU A 64 7.73 -0.24 -12.60
CA LEU A 64 8.76 -0.77 -13.50
C LEU A 64 9.41 0.32 -14.36
N LEU A 65 8.60 1.17 -14.98
CA LEU A 65 9.07 2.19 -15.92
C LEU A 65 9.87 3.29 -15.21
N GLU A 66 9.31 3.87 -14.15
CA GLU A 66 9.89 5.02 -13.43
C GLU A 66 11.14 4.62 -12.63
N SER A 67 11.18 3.39 -12.11
CA SER A 67 12.31 2.91 -11.30
C SER A 67 13.33 2.06 -12.06
N GLY A 68 13.10 1.77 -13.35
CA GLY A 68 13.90 0.80 -14.09
C GLY A 68 13.90 -0.59 -13.41
N ALA A 69 12.71 -1.06 -13.02
CA ALA A 69 12.54 -2.25 -12.19
C ALA A 69 13.34 -2.21 -10.87
N GLY A 70 13.36 -1.06 -10.22
CA GLY A 70 14.05 -0.81 -8.94
C GLY A 70 15.55 -0.57 -9.05
N ASN A 71 16.11 -0.54 -10.26
CA ASN A 71 17.56 -0.45 -10.48
C ASN A 71 18.03 0.98 -10.76
N SER A 72 17.13 1.94 -10.99
CA SER A 72 17.52 3.34 -11.16
C SER A 72 18.25 3.83 -9.90
N GLU A 73 19.16 4.78 -10.10
CA GLU A 73 19.91 5.37 -8.99
C GLU A 73 18.97 6.04 -7.98
N LEU A 74 18.00 6.82 -8.48
CA LEU A 74 16.96 7.42 -7.65
C LEU A 74 16.23 6.37 -6.80
N ALA A 75 15.77 5.26 -7.40
CA ALA A 75 15.04 4.22 -6.68
C ALA A 75 15.90 3.56 -5.59
N ARG A 76 17.16 3.23 -5.89
CA ARG A 76 18.09 2.59 -4.95
C ARG A 76 18.47 3.49 -3.77
N GLN A 77 18.62 4.79 -4.01
CA GLN A 77 19.06 5.74 -2.97
C GLN A 77 17.92 6.25 -2.09
N SER A 78 16.69 6.23 -2.61
CA SER A 78 15.55 6.91 -1.98
C SER A 78 14.32 6.04 -1.75
N ASN A 79 14.31 4.79 -2.23
CA ASN A 79 13.12 3.96 -2.33
C ASN A 79 11.96 4.64 -3.10
N ASN A 80 12.23 5.68 -3.90
CA ASN A 80 11.22 6.38 -4.69
C ASN A 80 11.05 5.68 -6.04
N HIS A 81 10.07 4.79 -6.12
CA HIS A 81 9.84 3.98 -7.31
C HIS A 81 8.99 4.66 -8.38
N PHE A 82 8.49 5.88 -8.12
CA PHE A 82 7.53 6.58 -8.99
C PHE A 82 8.01 7.97 -9.42
N GLY A 83 9.25 8.34 -9.07
CA GLY A 83 9.83 9.64 -9.45
C GLY A 83 9.11 10.84 -8.83
N ILE A 84 8.53 10.70 -7.63
CA ILE A 84 7.74 11.79 -7.03
C ILE A 84 8.68 12.89 -6.54
N LYS A 85 8.56 14.08 -7.13
CA LYS A 85 9.33 15.29 -6.78
C LYS A 85 8.90 15.86 -5.42
N CYS A 86 9.80 16.61 -4.78
CA CYS A 86 9.45 17.42 -3.62
C CYS A 86 8.53 18.56 -4.09
N HIS A 87 7.30 18.57 -3.60
CA HIS A 87 6.38 19.69 -3.80
C HIS A 87 6.44 20.60 -2.58
N THR A 88 5.85 21.80 -2.66
CA THR A 88 5.84 22.78 -1.56
C THR A 88 5.25 22.26 -0.25
N SER A 89 4.43 21.20 -0.30
CA SER A 89 3.82 20.55 0.86
C SER A 89 4.60 19.35 1.40
N TRP A 90 5.79 19.03 0.86
CA TRP A 90 6.60 17.91 1.31
C TRP A 90 7.59 18.36 2.38
N ASP A 91 7.45 17.81 3.58
CA ASP A 91 8.29 18.05 4.75
C ASP A 91 9.13 16.81 5.17
N GLY A 92 8.98 15.70 4.45
CA GLY A 92 9.69 14.45 4.71
C GLY A 92 11.11 14.39 4.12
N PRO A 93 11.82 13.25 4.28
CA PRO A 93 13.15 13.06 3.72
C PRO A 93 13.17 13.27 2.20
N SER A 94 14.30 13.76 1.68
CA SER A 94 14.48 14.01 0.25
C SER A 94 15.88 13.61 -0.24
N VAL A 95 16.03 13.52 -1.55
CA VAL A 95 17.32 13.41 -2.24
C VAL A 95 17.35 14.42 -3.40
N GLN A 96 18.51 15.02 -3.64
CA GLN A 96 18.73 15.83 -4.85
C GLN A 96 19.23 14.91 -5.95
N TYR A 97 18.61 14.95 -7.12
CA TYR A 97 18.90 14.07 -8.24
C TYR A 97 18.86 14.85 -9.55
N PHE A 98 19.78 14.55 -10.46
CA PHE A 98 19.87 15.23 -11.74
C PHE A 98 18.78 14.70 -12.69
N ASP A 99 17.85 15.56 -13.07
CA ASP A 99 16.68 15.25 -13.88
C ASP A 99 16.49 16.36 -14.91
N ASP A 100 16.27 16.00 -16.17
CA ASP A 100 16.06 16.95 -17.27
C ASP A 100 17.10 18.08 -17.40
N GLY A 101 18.36 17.83 -17.01
CA GLY A 101 19.46 18.79 -17.13
C GLY A 101 19.67 19.67 -15.89
N GLU A 102 18.91 19.46 -14.81
CA GLU A 102 19.00 20.24 -13.59
C GLU A 102 18.90 19.39 -12.30
N MET A 103 19.44 19.91 -11.20
CA MET A 103 19.30 19.27 -9.90
C MET A 103 17.87 19.47 -9.39
N THR A 104 17.14 18.37 -9.26
CA THR A 104 15.74 18.34 -8.83
C THR A 104 15.62 17.62 -7.48
N CYS A 105 14.76 18.14 -6.60
CA CYS A 105 14.44 17.49 -5.34
C CYS A 105 13.42 16.37 -5.55
N PHE A 106 13.70 15.17 -5.04
CA PHE A 106 12.80 14.04 -4.99
C PHE A 106 12.54 13.57 -3.57
N ARG A 107 11.33 13.05 -3.33
CA ARG A 107 10.96 12.46 -2.05
C ARG A 107 11.80 11.21 -1.78
N LYS A 108 12.13 10.98 -0.51
CA LYS A 108 12.83 9.79 -0.03
C LYS A 108 11.99 9.07 1.03
N TYR A 109 11.99 7.75 0.94
CA TYR A 109 11.14 6.89 1.74
C TYR A 109 11.95 5.86 2.53
N PRO A 110 11.52 5.51 3.75
CA PRO A 110 12.11 4.42 4.51
C PRO A 110 11.98 3.06 3.81
N LYS A 111 10.82 2.79 3.18
CA LYS A 111 10.54 1.55 2.46
C LYS A 111 9.94 1.84 1.09
N VAL A 112 10.10 0.89 0.18
CA VAL A 112 9.46 0.95 -1.14
C VAL A 112 7.95 1.06 -1.03
N LEU A 113 7.32 0.32 -0.10
CA LEU A 113 5.87 0.39 0.14
C LEU A 113 5.38 1.81 0.49
N ASP A 114 6.20 2.61 1.16
CA ASP A 114 5.84 3.99 1.49
C ASP A 114 5.76 4.84 0.21
N SER A 115 6.65 4.60 -0.77
CA SER A 115 6.56 5.24 -2.09
C SER A 115 5.34 4.80 -2.89
N TYR A 116 4.92 3.54 -2.78
CA TYR A 116 3.68 3.03 -3.38
C TYR A 116 2.46 3.71 -2.76
N THR A 117 2.48 3.89 -1.44
CA THR A 117 1.41 4.56 -0.71
C THR A 117 1.35 6.04 -1.06
N ASP A 118 2.49 6.72 -1.11
CA ASP A 118 2.57 8.13 -1.51
C ASP A 118 2.15 8.33 -2.97
N HIS A 119 2.50 7.41 -3.88
CA HIS A 119 2.03 7.42 -5.26
C HIS A 119 0.50 7.29 -5.34
N SER A 120 -0.09 6.34 -4.61
CA SER A 120 -1.53 6.18 -4.56
C SER A 120 -2.22 7.43 -4.03
N LEU A 121 -1.70 8.01 -2.95
CA LEU A 121 -2.19 9.27 -2.38
C LEU A 121 -2.03 10.42 -3.37
N PHE A 122 -0.89 10.50 -4.07
CA PHE A 122 -0.61 11.51 -5.08
C PHE A 122 -1.63 11.47 -6.21
N LEU A 123 -1.99 10.28 -6.71
CA LEU A 123 -3.02 10.14 -7.74
C LEU A 123 -4.43 10.45 -7.19
N VAL A 124 -4.82 9.82 -6.09
CA VAL A 124 -6.21 9.89 -5.61
C VAL A 124 -6.57 11.26 -5.02
N THR A 125 -5.60 12.02 -4.49
CA THR A 125 -5.89 13.30 -3.81
C THR A 125 -5.77 14.52 -4.72
N ARG A 126 -5.30 14.37 -5.97
CA ARG A 126 -5.07 15.47 -6.91
C ARG A 126 -6.17 15.54 -7.98
N PRO A 127 -6.87 16.68 -8.17
CA PRO A 127 -8.06 16.76 -9.02
C PRO A 127 -7.81 16.42 -10.48
N ARG A 128 -6.60 16.71 -10.97
CA ARG A 128 -6.23 16.44 -12.36
C ARG A 128 -6.31 14.96 -12.72
N TYR A 129 -6.26 14.07 -11.73
CA TYR A 129 -6.36 12.61 -11.90
C TYR A 129 -7.74 12.07 -11.54
N GLU A 130 -8.65 12.90 -11.04
CA GLU A 130 -9.93 12.45 -10.50
C GLU A 130 -10.75 11.64 -11.52
N SER A 131 -10.75 12.04 -12.80
CA SER A 131 -11.50 11.35 -13.86
C SER A 131 -11.00 9.94 -14.18
N LEU A 132 -9.79 9.57 -13.74
CA LEU A 132 -9.29 8.19 -13.88
C LEU A 132 -10.12 7.22 -13.04
N PHE A 133 -10.64 7.70 -11.91
CA PHE A 133 -11.40 6.90 -10.97
C PHE A 133 -12.85 6.62 -11.43
N ASP A 134 -13.25 7.15 -12.60
CA ASP A 134 -14.53 6.85 -13.26
C ASP A 134 -14.42 5.70 -14.30
N LEU A 135 -13.21 5.25 -14.63
CA LEU A 135 -12.96 4.18 -15.61
C LEU A 135 -13.21 2.78 -15.03
N ASN A 136 -13.39 1.74 -15.85
CA ASN A 136 -13.35 0.36 -15.33
C ASN A 136 -11.94 0.02 -14.81
N VAL A 137 -11.82 -0.60 -13.64
CA VAL A 137 -10.52 -0.95 -13.05
C VAL A 137 -9.67 -1.88 -13.94
N LYS A 138 -10.30 -2.66 -14.83
CA LYS A 138 -9.62 -3.54 -15.80
C LYS A 138 -9.23 -2.82 -17.09
N ASP A 139 -9.68 -1.59 -17.31
CA ASP A 139 -9.35 -0.80 -18.50
C ASP A 139 -7.99 -0.10 -18.35
N TYR A 140 -6.92 -0.90 -18.32
CA TYR A 140 -5.57 -0.37 -18.23
C TYR A 140 -5.18 0.51 -19.43
N LYS A 141 -5.81 0.34 -20.59
CA LYS A 141 -5.57 1.18 -21.78
C LYS A 141 -6.15 2.58 -21.60
N GLY A 142 -7.38 2.68 -21.08
CA GLY A 142 -8.01 3.93 -20.70
C GLY A 142 -7.22 4.64 -19.61
N TRP A 143 -6.79 3.91 -18.57
CA TRP A 143 -5.96 4.44 -17.50
C TRP A 143 -4.62 5.00 -18.01
N ALA A 144 -3.88 4.27 -18.84
CA ALA A 144 -2.60 4.72 -19.38
C ALA A 144 -2.74 6.00 -20.22
N LYS A 145 -3.76 6.08 -21.08
CA LYS A 145 -4.08 7.27 -21.87
C LYS A 145 -4.50 8.44 -20.98
N GLY A 146 -5.31 8.17 -19.97
CA GLY A 146 -5.77 9.17 -19.01
C GLY A 146 -4.64 9.75 -18.17
N LEU A 147 -3.70 8.93 -17.70
CA LEU A 147 -2.53 9.38 -16.94
C LEU A 147 -1.67 10.35 -17.75
N LYS A 148 -1.41 10.02 -19.02
CA LYS A 148 -0.72 10.91 -19.95
C LYS A 148 -1.50 12.22 -20.16
N LYS A 149 -2.81 12.13 -20.43
CA LYS A 149 -3.68 13.30 -20.62
C LYS A 149 -3.70 14.20 -19.38
N ALA A 150 -3.70 13.62 -18.19
CA ALA A 150 -3.64 14.31 -16.90
C ALA A 150 -2.24 14.89 -16.56
N GLY A 151 -1.25 14.66 -17.43
CA GLY A 151 0.08 15.24 -17.33
C GLY A 151 0.99 14.52 -16.33
N TYR A 152 0.82 13.20 -16.10
CA TYR A 152 1.73 12.44 -15.24
C TYR A 152 3.18 12.50 -15.74
N ALA A 153 3.38 12.36 -17.06
CA ALA A 153 4.69 12.47 -17.72
C ALA A 153 4.59 13.35 -18.98
N THR A 154 5.71 13.98 -19.35
CA THR A 154 5.84 14.80 -20.57
C THR A 154 6.06 13.97 -21.83
N ASP A 155 6.42 12.69 -21.69
CA ASP A 155 6.68 11.78 -22.79
C ASP A 155 5.44 11.53 -23.69
N LYS A 156 5.59 11.83 -24.98
CA LYS A 156 4.55 11.63 -26.01
C LYS A 156 4.17 10.17 -26.22
N GLN A 157 4.96 9.20 -25.77
CA GLN A 157 4.67 7.76 -25.86
C GLN A 157 4.36 7.12 -24.50
N TYR A 158 4.17 7.90 -23.44
CA TYR A 158 4.00 7.39 -22.07
C TYR A 158 2.90 6.33 -21.95
N ASP A 159 1.73 6.61 -22.52
CA ASP A 159 0.59 5.70 -22.56
C ASP A 159 0.92 4.38 -23.27
N LYS A 160 1.61 4.44 -24.41
CA LYS A 160 2.02 3.25 -25.17
C LYS A 160 3.06 2.42 -24.43
N LYS A 161 3.99 3.07 -23.71
CA LYS A 161 4.99 2.38 -22.88
C LYS A 161 4.33 1.60 -21.75
N LEU A 162 3.38 2.21 -21.04
CA LEU A 162 2.62 1.52 -20.00
C LEU A 162 1.82 0.35 -20.56
N ILE A 163 1.08 0.54 -21.66
CA ILE A 163 0.30 -0.53 -22.29
C ILE A 163 1.20 -1.70 -22.70
N ARG A 164 2.35 -1.42 -23.32
CA ARG A 164 3.31 -2.45 -23.72
C ARG A 164 3.84 -3.24 -22.52
N ILE A 165 4.18 -2.59 -21.42
CA ILE A 165 4.64 -3.27 -20.20
C ILE A 165 3.52 -4.16 -19.63
N ILE A 166 2.29 -3.65 -19.58
CA ILE A 166 1.15 -4.41 -19.03
C ILE A 166 0.83 -5.64 -19.88
N GLU A 167 0.87 -5.53 -21.21
CA GLU A 167 0.61 -6.64 -22.13
C GLU A 167 1.76 -7.66 -22.11
N LEU A 168 3.02 -7.20 -22.19
CA LEU A 168 4.22 -8.06 -22.19
C LEU A 168 4.32 -8.92 -20.92
N TYR A 169 4.01 -8.35 -19.75
CA TYR A 169 4.14 -9.04 -18.47
C TYR A 169 2.81 -9.51 -17.89
N GLU A 170 1.72 -9.41 -18.65
CA GLU A 170 0.37 -9.84 -18.24
C GLU A 170 -0.07 -9.23 -16.90
N LEU A 171 0.33 -7.98 -16.62
CA LEU A 171 0.12 -7.35 -15.31
C LEU A 171 -1.36 -7.17 -14.97
N ASN A 172 -2.24 -7.21 -15.98
CA ASN A 172 -3.68 -7.18 -15.80
C ASN A 172 -4.20 -8.38 -14.98
N GLU A 173 -3.47 -9.50 -14.92
CA GLU A 173 -3.84 -10.63 -14.07
C GLU A 173 -3.85 -10.25 -12.59
N TYR A 174 -2.89 -9.44 -12.12
CA TYR A 174 -2.90 -8.93 -10.75
C TYR A 174 -4.08 -7.98 -10.50
N THR A 175 -4.48 -7.23 -11.52
CA THR A 175 -5.67 -6.37 -11.44
C THR A 175 -6.93 -7.21 -11.28
N LYS A 176 -7.06 -8.29 -12.07
CA LYS A 176 -8.16 -9.26 -11.96
C LYS A 176 -8.18 -9.97 -10.61
N LEU A 177 -7.02 -10.40 -10.11
CA LEU A 177 -6.89 -11.05 -8.80
C LEU A 177 -7.32 -10.11 -7.67
N ALA A 178 -6.87 -8.85 -7.68
CA ALA A 178 -7.26 -7.84 -6.70
C ALA A 178 -8.75 -7.46 -6.79
N CYS A 179 -9.48 -7.83 -7.85
CA CYS A 179 -10.94 -7.71 -7.90
C CYS A 179 -11.67 -8.77 -7.06
N ASN A 180 -11.00 -9.84 -6.57
CA ASN A 180 -11.55 -10.80 -5.59
C ASN A 180 -10.78 -10.67 -4.26
N PRO A 181 -11.28 -9.92 -3.27
CA PRO A 181 -10.55 -9.63 -2.04
C PRO A 181 -10.19 -10.86 -1.21
N TYR A 182 -11.00 -11.92 -1.23
CA TYR A 182 -10.73 -13.17 -0.49
C TYR A 182 -9.59 -13.96 -1.14
N LYS A 183 -9.66 -14.16 -2.46
CA LYS A 183 -8.60 -14.84 -3.23
C LYS A 183 -7.31 -14.04 -3.17
N ALA A 184 -7.37 -12.72 -3.35
CA ALA A 184 -6.23 -11.82 -3.23
C ALA A 184 -5.59 -11.92 -1.83
N ARG A 185 -6.38 -11.91 -0.75
CA ARG A 185 -5.85 -12.02 0.61
C ARG A 185 -5.22 -13.37 0.90
N ARG A 186 -5.83 -14.47 0.46
CA ARG A 186 -5.25 -15.81 0.60
C ARG A 186 -3.91 -15.91 -0.12
N LEU A 187 -3.87 -15.47 -1.37
CA LEU A 187 -2.64 -15.46 -2.17
C LEU A 187 -1.57 -14.53 -1.57
N MET A 188 -1.94 -13.34 -1.11
CA MET A 188 -0.98 -12.43 -0.45
C MET A 188 -0.40 -13.04 0.84
N ARG A 189 -1.20 -13.76 1.64
CA ARG A 189 -0.72 -14.48 2.83
C ARG A 189 0.20 -15.65 2.49
N GLU A 190 -0.10 -16.38 1.41
CA GLU A 190 0.76 -17.45 0.90
C GLU A 190 2.08 -16.85 0.39
N TRP A 191 2.02 -15.75 -0.36
CA TRP A 191 3.17 -15.01 -0.87
C TRP A 191 4.07 -14.49 0.25
N GLU A 192 3.50 -13.88 1.30
CA GLU A 192 4.24 -13.38 2.45
C GLU A 192 5.00 -14.48 3.19
N LYS A 193 4.52 -15.73 3.15
CA LYS A 193 5.24 -16.88 3.70
C LYS A 193 6.39 -17.34 2.80
N GLU A 194 6.25 -17.17 1.48
CA GLU A 194 7.24 -17.58 0.48
C GLU A 194 8.32 -16.52 0.22
N THR A 195 8.03 -15.24 0.45
CA THR A 195 9.02 -14.16 0.37
C THR A 195 9.67 -13.92 1.74
N PRO A 196 10.99 -14.14 1.88
CA PRO A 196 11.69 -13.80 3.10
C PRO A 196 11.53 -12.30 3.39
N ALA A 197 11.40 -11.95 4.68
CA ALA A 197 11.41 -10.55 5.10
C ALA A 197 12.64 -9.83 4.50
N PRO A 198 12.51 -8.57 4.05
CA PRO A 198 13.66 -7.80 3.60
C PRO A 198 14.72 -7.83 4.70
N GLN A 199 15.89 -8.37 4.40
CA GLN A 199 17.04 -8.23 5.28
C GLN A 199 17.27 -6.74 5.48
N ALA A 200 17.48 -6.32 6.73
CA ALA A 200 17.88 -4.96 7.02
C ALA A 200 19.07 -4.61 6.12
N PRO A 201 19.13 -3.40 5.52
CA PRO A 201 20.32 -2.99 4.79
C PRO A 201 21.53 -3.18 5.72
N PRO A 202 22.67 -3.67 5.22
CA PRO A 202 23.87 -3.83 6.03
C PRO A 202 24.16 -2.49 6.69
N ALA A 203 24.35 -2.51 8.01
CA ALA A 203 24.63 -1.33 8.81
C ALA A 203 25.73 -0.53 8.09
N ALA A 204 25.40 0.67 7.63
CA ALA A 204 26.39 1.59 7.11
C ALA A 204 27.41 1.80 8.23
N THR A 205 28.65 1.39 7.99
CA THR A 205 29.77 1.69 8.88
C THR A 205 29.97 3.20 8.86
N GLU A 206 29.33 3.89 9.81
CA GLU A 206 29.66 5.27 10.14
C GLU A 206 31.13 5.32 10.55
N LYS A 207 31.96 5.86 9.65
CA LYS A 207 33.28 6.34 10.02
C LYS A 207 33.09 7.52 10.95
N THR A 208 33.42 7.30 12.21
CA THR A 208 33.37 8.25 13.32
C THR A 208 34.24 9.47 13.02
N ALA A 209 33.62 10.64 12.88
CA ALA A 209 34.27 11.93 13.09
C ALA A 209 34.15 12.27 14.58
N LYS A 210 35.28 12.46 15.26
CA LYS A 210 35.39 12.89 16.66
C LYS A 210 34.73 14.26 16.84
N VAL A 211 33.81 14.36 17.81
CA VAL A 211 33.41 15.63 18.41
C VAL A 211 33.74 15.56 19.90
N GLU A 212 34.45 16.57 20.38
CA GLU A 212 34.96 16.70 21.74
C GLU A 212 33.85 16.92 22.79
N LYS A 213 34.18 16.60 24.04
CA LYS A 213 33.31 16.58 25.22
C LYS A 213 33.12 17.98 25.86
N PRO A 214 32.12 18.13 26.76
CA PRO A 214 31.44 19.41 27.04
C PRO A 214 31.97 20.18 28.25
N VAL A 215 31.68 21.49 28.29
CA VAL A 215 31.81 22.37 29.46
C VAL A 215 30.48 22.44 30.22
N LYS A 216 30.57 22.56 31.55
CA LYS A 216 29.52 22.41 32.57
C LYS A 216 29.10 23.76 33.17
N ALA A 217 27.96 23.73 33.88
CA ALA A 217 27.35 24.69 34.82
C ALA A 217 26.22 25.53 34.19
N GLU A 218 25.06 25.77 34.82
CA GLU A 218 24.74 25.85 36.26
C GLU A 218 23.21 25.74 36.50
N LYS A 219 22.78 25.42 37.73
CA LYS A 219 21.37 25.44 38.19
C LYS A 219 21.11 26.71 39.00
N PRO A 220 19.84 27.14 39.14
CA PRO A 220 19.31 27.26 40.51
C PRO A 220 17.83 26.83 40.74
N ALA A 221 17.65 26.32 41.97
CA ALA A 221 16.54 26.25 42.95
C ALA A 221 15.03 26.51 42.63
N LYS A 222 14.25 25.45 42.93
CA LYS A 222 13.05 25.28 43.81
C LYS A 222 11.95 26.37 44.00
N ASN A 223 10.72 25.83 43.87
CA ASN A 223 9.48 26.01 44.66
C ASN A 223 8.38 26.97 44.17
N THR A 224 7.27 26.39 43.70
CA THR A 224 5.87 26.66 44.13
C THR A 224 4.93 25.58 43.56
N LYS A 225 3.88 25.22 44.32
CA LYS A 225 2.82 24.23 43.99
C LYS A 225 1.47 24.88 44.35
N PRO A 226 0.30 24.38 43.91
CA PRO A 226 -0.25 24.33 42.56
C PRO A 226 -1.52 25.21 42.42
N ALA A 227 -1.71 25.90 41.29
CA ALA A 227 -2.96 26.59 40.98
C ALA A 227 -3.81 25.77 39.98
N LYS A 228 -5.10 25.62 40.28
CA LYS A 228 -6.11 24.97 39.42
C LYS A 228 -6.58 25.93 38.31
N THR A 229 -6.78 25.33 37.12
CA THR A 229 -7.62 25.77 35.97
C THR A 229 -7.12 26.97 35.13
N PRO A 230 -7.38 27.02 33.81
CA PRO A 230 -8.45 26.34 33.06
C PRO A 230 -8.00 25.32 32.02
N LYS A 231 -8.92 24.39 31.72
CA LYS A 231 -8.89 23.51 30.55
C LYS A 231 -8.74 24.38 29.29
N PRO A 232 -7.77 24.12 28.39
CA PRO A 232 -7.72 24.85 27.14
C PRO A 232 -8.98 24.49 26.34
N GLU A 233 -9.81 25.51 26.21
CA GLU A 233 -11.00 25.56 25.39
C GLU A 233 -10.58 25.30 23.94
N LYS A 234 -11.14 24.25 23.34
CA LYS A 234 -10.98 23.97 21.92
C LYS A 234 -11.67 25.09 21.15
N GLN A 235 -10.92 25.83 20.35
CA GLN A 235 -11.46 26.47 19.16
C GLN A 235 -10.54 26.26 17.95
N PRO A 236 -11.13 26.11 16.74
CA PRO A 236 -10.76 25.05 15.81
C PRO A 236 -10.02 25.56 14.58
N LEU A 237 -9.14 24.71 14.03
CA LEU A 237 -8.64 24.83 12.66
C LEU A 237 -9.69 24.30 11.66
N PRO A 238 -10.05 25.02 10.59
CA PRO A 238 -10.88 24.45 9.51
C PRO A 238 -10.11 24.30 8.16
N LYS A 239 -10.30 23.18 7.39
CA LYS A 239 -10.53 23.13 5.89
C LYS A 239 -9.55 22.53 4.80
N ALA A 240 -8.42 21.85 5.02
CA ALA A 240 -7.66 21.17 3.91
C ALA A 240 -8.27 19.83 3.40
N ALA A 241 -9.52 19.65 3.70
CA ALA A 241 -9.95 18.64 4.65
C ALA A 241 -11.47 18.72 4.58
N THR A 242 -12.18 17.62 4.48
CA THR A 242 -12.50 16.77 5.63
C THR A 242 -12.18 15.29 5.32
N GLN A 243 -11.44 15.06 4.27
CA GLN A 243 -12.03 14.38 3.13
C GLN A 243 -11.22 15.07 2.01
N ARG A 244 -10.64 14.40 1.04
CA ARG A 244 -10.70 15.03 -0.28
C ARG A 244 -11.20 14.03 -1.27
N LEU A 245 -12.50 13.96 -1.48
CA LEU A 245 -13.51 14.07 -0.43
C LEU A 245 -14.41 12.83 -0.61
N GLU A 246 -14.36 11.68 0.08
CA GLU A 246 -13.59 10.99 1.13
C GLU A 246 -12.75 9.87 0.44
N VAL A 247 -11.43 10.08 0.28
CA VAL A 247 -10.49 9.41 -0.67
C VAL A 247 -11.15 9.16 -2.04
N VAL A 248 -11.51 10.32 -2.60
CA VAL A 248 -12.38 10.63 -3.74
C VAL A 248 -13.57 9.66 -3.92
N GLN A 249 -14.34 9.55 -2.82
CA GLN A 249 -15.42 8.63 -2.44
C GLN A 249 -15.16 7.13 -2.67
N GLN A 250 -14.06 6.73 -2.03
CA GLN A 250 -13.34 5.45 -1.99
C GLN A 250 -13.12 4.79 -3.36
N ALA A 251 -12.46 5.59 -4.20
CA ALA A 251 -12.01 5.30 -5.56
C ALA A 251 -13.09 4.60 -6.39
N LYS A 252 -13.94 5.47 -6.94
CA LYS A 252 -15.35 5.64 -6.57
C LYS A 252 -16.13 4.31 -6.41
N ASP A 253 -16.20 3.86 -5.15
CA ASP A 253 -16.74 2.58 -4.65
C ASP A 253 -16.16 1.33 -5.33
N TYR A 254 -14.82 1.30 -5.32
CA TYR A 254 -13.93 0.38 -6.01
C TYR A 254 -14.40 0.07 -7.43
N HIS A 255 -14.55 1.18 -8.16
CA HIS A 255 -14.96 1.25 -9.55
C HIS A 255 -16.27 0.48 -9.79
N LEU A 256 -17.20 0.69 -8.85
CA LEU A 256 -18.47 0.01 -8.59
C LEU A 256 -18.38 -1.52 -8.62
N LEU A 257 -17.61 -2.03 -7.65
CA LEU A 257 -17.41 -3.45 -7.30
C LEU A 257 -16.97 -4.35 -8.46
N ALA A 258 -16.03 -3.84 -9.25
CA ALA A 258 -15.58 -4.46 -10.49
C ALA A 258 -16.75 -4.87 -11.42
N GLN A 259 -17.88 -4.16 -11.30
CA GLN A 259 -19.09 -4.22 -12.13
C GLN A 259 -19.71 -5.63 -12.28
N SER A 260 -19.96 -6.27 -11.12
CA SER A 260 -20.97 -7.32 -10.78
C SER A 260 -20.99 -8.69 -11.52
N SER A 261 -20.04 -9.58 -11.22
CA SER A 261 -20.03 -11.08 -11.25
C SER A 261 -20.78 -11.93 -12.33
N GLN A 262 -21.28 -11.39 -13.44
CA GLN A 262 -22.00 -12.16 -14.50
C GLN A 262 -21.06 -12.87 -15.48
N GLN A 263 -20.47 -13.99 -15.06
CA GLN A 263 -20.42 -15.25 -15.84
C GLN A 263 -19.88 -16.34 -14.91
N GLN A 264 -20.64 -17.44 -14.83
CA GLN A 264 -20.53 -18.54 -13.87
C GLN A 264 -19.06 -18.90 -13.57
N ASP A 265 -18.70 -18.90 -12.28
CA ASP A 265 -17.36 -19.09 -11.67
C ASP A 265 -16.71 -17.83 -11.05
N GLY A 266 -17.42 -16.70 -11.01
CA GLY A 266 -17.17 -15.66 -10.00
C GLY A 266 -17.52 -16.15 -8.58
N PRO A 267 -16.92 -15.61 -7.50
CA PRO A 267 -17.22 -16.08 -6.15
C PRO A 267 -18.73 -16.01 -5.94
N LYS A 268 -19.34 -17.14 -5.54
CA LYS A 268 -20.65 -17.09 -4.89
C LYS A 268 -20.55 -15.95 -3.88
N MET A 269 -21.42 -14.96 -4.03
CA MET A 269 -21.78 -14.09 -2.94
C MET A 269 -21.98 -15.03 -1.76
N ILE A 270 -21.04 -15.09 -0.82
CA ILE A 270 -21.51 -15.47 0.50
C ILE A 270 -22.41 -14.29 0.82
N ALA A 271 -23.69 -14.59 0.98
CA ALA A 271 -24.73 -13.59 1.11
C ALA A 271 -24.30 -12.51 2.11
N ALA A 272 -25.00 -11.38 2.14
CA ALA A 272 -24.92 -10.43 3.26
C ALA A 272 -25.11 -11.09 4.65
N GLU A 273 -25.35 -12.40 4.69
CA GLU A 273 -25.41 -13.33 5.81
C GLU A 273 -24.05 -13.99 6.20
N SER A 274 -22.95 -13.76 5.48
CA SER A 274 -21.63 -14.28 5.91
C SER A 274 -21.08 -13.50 7.09
N ARG A 275 -21.35 -14.02 8.28
CA ARG A 275 -20.78 -13.48 9.52
C ARG A 275 -19.27 -13.29 9.40
N HIS A 276 -18.78 -12.24 10.03
CA HIS A 276 -17.37 -12.00 10.22
C HIS A 276 -16.73 -13.17 10.97
N GLU A 277 -15.57 -13.59 10.47
CA GLU A 277 -14.70 -14.46 11.25
C GLU A 277 -14.12 -13.63 12.39
N ILE A 278 -14.41 -14.04 13.62
CA ILE A 278 -13.88 -13.40 14.82
C ILE A 278 -12.52 -14.02 15.10
N ALA A 279 -11.48 -13.20 15.04
CA ALA A 279 -10.13 -13.54 15.46
C ALA A 279 -9.84 -12.93 16.84
N TYR A 280 -8.72 -13.31 17.45
CA TYR A 280 -8.37 -12.87 18.81
C TYR A 280 -6.95 -12.34 18.88
N LYS A 281 -6.77 -11.28 19.66
CA LYS A 281 -5.46 -10.77 20.10
C LYS A 281 -5.43 -10.90 21.61
N GLY A 282 -4.73 -11.93 22.10
CA GLY A 282 -4.90 -12.37 23.48
C GLY A 282 -6.33 -12.88 23.67
N SER A 283 -7.00 -12.43 24.73
CA SER A 283 -8.43 -12.69 24.96
C SER A 283 -9.39 -11.74 24.23
N VAL A 284 -8.89 -10.71 23.52
CA VAL A 284 -9.75 -9.67 22.92
C VAL A 284 -10.22 -10.06 21.51
N PRO A 285 -11.53 -10.25 21.27
CA PRO A 285 -12.08 -10.51 19.95
C PRO A 285 -11.98 -9.28 19.04
N TYR A 286 -11.60 -9.53 17.79
CA TYR A 286 -11.59 -8.54 16.72
C TYR A 286 -12.03 -9.13 15.40
N ILE A 287 -12.40 -8.23 14.50
CA ILE A 287 -12.63 -8.54 13.09
C ILE A 287 -11.75 -7.67 12.23
N VAL A 288 -11.53 -8.13 11.01
CA VAL A 288 -10.87 -7.32 9.99
C VAL A 288 -11.95 -6.75 9.09
N VAL A 289 -12.00 -5.43 9.01
CA VAL A 289 -12.97 -4.69 8.20
C VAL A 289 -12.89 -5.20 6.77
N ARG A 290 -14.04 -5.65 6.27
CA ARG A 290 -14.29 -6.12 4.91
C ARG A 290 -14.82 -4.97 4.06
N TYR A 291 -14.83 -5.22 2.76
CA TYR A 291 -15.44 -4.30 1.84
C TYR A 291 -16.96 -4.19 2.11
N GLY A 292 -17.49 -2.96 2.17
CA GLY A 292 -18.90 -2.69 2.48
C GLY A 292 -19.20 -2.52 3.98
N ASP A 293 -18.21 -2.79 4.84
CA ASP A 293 -18.35 -2.55 6.26
C ASP A 293 -18.39 -1.07 6.57
N ASN A 294 -19.30 -0.72 7.47
CA ASN A 294 -19.35 0.56 8.11
C ASN A 294 -19.86 0.36 9.53
N TYR A 295 -19.86 1.42 10.33
CA TYR A 295 -20.25 1.29 11.73
C TYR A 295 -21.67 0.78 11.90
N LYS A 296 -22.58 1.04 10.96
CA LYS A 296 -23.96 0.58 11.04
C LYS A 296 -24.06 -0.91 10.74
N THR A 297 -23.39 -1.40 9.70
CA THR A 297 -23.42 -2.83 9.34
C THR A 297 -22.78 -3.69 10.41
N LEU A 298 -21.57 -3.32 10.88
CA LEU A 298 -20.90 -4.04 11.95
C LEU A 298 -21.64 -3.94 13.28
N ALA A 299 -22.24 -2.78 13.58
CA ALA A 299 -23.04 -2.61 14.79
C ALA A 299 -24.23 -3.56 14.84
N ASN A 300 -24.94 -3.67 13.72
CA ASN A 300 -26.08 -4.56 13.58
C ASN A 300 -25.65 -6.02 13.68
N GLU A 301 -24.55 -6.39 13.04
CA GLU A 301 -24.06 -7.76 13.02
C GLU A 301 -23.64 -8.27 14.41
N PHE A 302 -22.88 -7.47 15.16
CA PHE A 302 -22.38 -7.87 16.47
C PHE A 302 -23.25 -7.42 17.63
N ASN A 303 -24.39 -6.78 17.35
CA ASN A 303 -25.27 -6.20 18.36
C ASN A 303 -24.53 -5.22 19.30
N ILE A 304 -23.70 -4.33 18.72
CA ILE A 304 -22.93 -3.30 19.43
C ILE A 304 -23.25 -1.95 18.80
N SER A 305 -23.68 -0.93 19.57
CA SER A 305 -24.00 0.37 18.95
C SER A 305 -22.80 0.99 18.22
N PRO A 306 -23.00 1.76 17.12
CA PRO A 306 -21.91 2.45 16.42
C PRO A 306 -21.03 3.30 17.34
N ALA A 307 -21.64 3.97 18.33
CA ALA A 307 -20.93 4.76 19.33
C ALA A 307 -20.07 3.89 20.25
N ARG A 308 -20.58 2.73 20.67
CA ARG A 308 -19.85 1.78 21.51
C ARG A 308 -18.71 1.12 20.76
N LEU A 309 -18.91 0.75 19.49
CA LEU A 309 -17.87 0.18 18.63
C LEU A 309 -16.71 1.17 18.45
N ARG A 310 -17.00 2.45 18.21
CA ARG A 310 -15.98 3.52 18.21
C ARG A 310 -15.26 3.66 19.55
N GLN A 311 -16.02 3.72 20.65
CA GLN A 311 -15.47 3.90 21.99
C GLN A 311 -14.49 2.79 22.38
N ILE A 312 -14.86 1.53 22.11
CA ILE A 312 -14.03 0.35 22.40
C ILE A 312 -12.69 0.41 21.64
N ASN A 313 -12.74 0.90 20.40
CA ASN A 313 -11.58 1.00 19.53
C ASN A 313 -10.78 2.30 19.71
N GLU A 314 -11.19 3.16 20.64
CA GLU A 314 -10.59 4.49 20.88
C GLU A 314 -10.59 5.37 19.62
N LEU A 315 -11.62 5.22 18.78
CA LEU A 315 -11.74 5.90 17.50
C LEU A 315 -12.50 7.24 17.65
N PRO A 316 -12.02 8.33 17.01
CA PRO A 316 -12.76 9.59 16.90
C PRO A 316 -14.18 9.42 16.33
N LYS A 317 -15.09 10.36 16.65
CA LYS A 317 -16.50 10.29 16.20
C LYS A 317 -16.63 10.32 14.67
N ASP A 318 -15.71 10.99 14.02
CA ASP A 318 -15.56 11.21 12.58
C ASP A 318 -14.59 10.23 11.91
N TYR A 319 -13.96 9.31 12.67
CA TYR A 319 -13.17 8.24 12.08
C TYR A 319 -14.06 7.34 11.23
N GLN A 320 -13.62 7.00 10.02
CA GLN A 320 -14.28 6.05 9.14
C GLN A 320 -13.38 4.83 8.93
N MET A 321 -13.98 3.64 9.00
CA MET A 321 -13.26 2.37 8.91
C MET A 321 -12.80 2.12 7.48
N SER A 322 -11.55 1.69 7.34
CA SER A 322 -10.97 1.25 6.07
C SER A 322 -10.89 -0.27 6.02
N VAL A 323 -11.05 -0.86 4.83
CA VAL A 323 -10.86 -2.30 4.64
C VAL A 323 -9.46 -2.71 5.11
N GLY A 324 -9.39 -3.74 5.95
CA GLY A 324 -8.16 -4.18 6.59
C GLY A 324 -7.92 -3.59 7.98
N ASP A 325 -8.69 -2.58 8.38
CA ASP A 325 -8.68 -2.11 9.77
C ASP A 325 -9.03 -3.27 10.70
N VAL A 326 -8.38 -3.29 11.85
CA VAL A 326 -8.71 -4.18 12.95
C VAL A 326 -9.73 -3.48 13.82
N ILE A 327 -10.91 -4.07 13.96
CA ILE A 327 -11.98 -3.55 14.80
C ILE A 327 -12.25 -4.56 15.91
N PHE A 328 -11.91 -4.14 17.13
CA PHE A 328 -12.18 -4.87 18.35
C PHE A 328 -13.67 -4.84 18.68
N LEU A 329 -14.20 -6.00 19.05
CA LEU A 329 -15.60 -6.18 19.41
C LEU A 329 -15.83 -6.06 20.92
N SER A 330 -14.75 -6.09 21.72
CA SER A 330 -14.79 -5.86 23.16
C SER A 330 -13.71 -4.86 23.57
N LYS A 331 -13.89 -4.29 24.77
CA LYS A 331 -13.00 -3.26 25.31
C LYS A 331 -11.56 -3.79 25.34
N LYS A 332 -10.64 -3.05 24.70
CA LYS A 332 -9.20 -3.33 24.75
C LYS A 332 -8.67 -3.43 26.19
N GLU A 333 -7.64 -4.22 26.39
CA GLU A 333 -7.08 -4.49 27.71
C GLU A 333 -6.14 -3.38 28.19
N LYS A 334 -5.92 -3.34 29.51
CA LYS A 334 -4.94 -2.43 30.11
C LYS A 334 -3.51 -2.99 30.07
N SER A 335 -3.39 -4.31 29.99
CA SER A 335 -2.13 -5.05 29.97
C SER A 335 -2.28 -6.29 29.10
N TRP A 336 -1.19 -6.73 28.49
CA TRP A 336 -1.17 -7.86 27.57
C TRP A 336 -1.19 -9.18 28.34
N ASP A 337 -2.02 -10.11 27.90
CA ASP A 337 -2.21 -11.42 28.53
C ASP A 337 -1.46 -12.56 27.80
N GLY A 338 -0.86 -12.30 26.65
CA GLY A 338 -0.09 -13.30 25.89
C GLY A 338 1.36 -13.50 26.37
N GLU A 339 2.15 -14.20 25.55
CA GLU A 339 3.46 -14.72 25.95
C GLU A 339 4.52 -13.64 26.22
N ASN A 340 4.60 -12.62 25.36
CA ASN A 340 5.65 -11.59 25.44
C ASN A 340 5.26 -10.43 26.35
N ALA A 341 5.97 -10.22 27.47
CA ALA A 341 5.70 -9.12 28.39
C ALA A 341 6.17 -7.74 27.88
N THR A 342 6.99 -7.70 26.82
CA THR A 342 7.54 -6.49 26.24
C THR A 342 7.47 -6.49 24.72
N HIS A 343 7.54 -5.31 24.12
CA HIS A 343 7.69 -5.10 22.69
C HIS A 343 8.91 -4.23 22.44
N ARG A 344 9.83 -4.71 21.59
CA ARG A 344 10.95 -3.89 21.10
C ARG A 344 10.51 -3.12 19.86
N VAL A 345 10.44 -1.79 19.98
CA VAL A 345 10.00 -0.87 18.93
C VAL A 345 10.86 -1.07 17.68
N LYS A 346 10.21 -1.32 16.54
CA LYS A 346 10.82 -1.50 15.23
C LYS A 346 10.59 -0.28 14.36
N ALA A 347 11.37 -0.18 13.28
CA ALA A 347 11.19 0.88 12.30
C ALA A 347 9.80 0.83 11.64
N GLY A 348 9.01 1.89 11.85
CA GLY A 348 7.62 2.01 11.39
C GLY A 348 6.58 1.75 12.48
N ASP A 349 7.00 1.38 13.69
CA ASP A 349 6.09 1.30 14.81
C ASP A 349 5.70 2.70 15.31
N SER A 350 4.44 2.80 15.70
CA SER A 350 3.86 3.91 16.43
C SER A 350 3.19 3.37 17.68
N MET A 351 2.95 4.23 18.67
CA MET A 351 2.21 3.79 19.85
C MET A 351 0.83 3.22 19.47
N TYR A 352 0.20 3.79 18.44
CA TYR A 352 -1.05 3.30 17.88
C TYR A 352 -0.92 1.90 17.27
N SER A 353 0.04 1.67 16.37
CA SER A 353 0.21 0.36 15.73
C SER A 353 0.54 -0.74 16.74
N ILE A 354 1.35 -0.44 17.75
CA ILE A 354 1.67 -1.36 18.85
C ILE A 354 0.43 -1.65 19.69
N ALA A 355 -0.33 -0.62 20.09
CA ALA A 355 -1.57 -0.80 20.84
C ALA A 355 -2.59 -1.66 20.07
N GLN A 356 -2.72 -1.45 18.76
CA GLN A 356 -3.56 -2.30 17.90
C GLN A 356 -3.00 -3.72 17.80
N GLN A 357 -1.69 -3.91 17.72
CA GLN A 357 -1.04 -5.23 17.64
C GLN A 357 -1.34 -6.12 18.85
N TYR A 358 -1.40 -5.54 20.05
CA TYR A 358 -1.59 -6.26 21.31
C TYR A 358 -2.97 -6.04 21.94
N ALA A 359 -3.91 -5.41 21.22
CA ALA A 359 -5.24 -5.07 21.74
C ALA A 359 -5.21 -4.27 23.06
N LEU A 360 -4.22 -3.40 23.22
CA LEU A 360 -4.06 -2.54 24.39
C LEU A 360 -4.74 -1.19 24.18
N ARG A 361 -5.22 -0.61 25.28
CA ARG A 361 -5.60 0.80 25.30
C ARG A 361 -4.36 1.66 25.17
N MET A 362 -4.46 2.69 24.34
CA MET A 362 -3.35 3.62 24.11
C MET A 362 -2.88 4.24 25.42
N GLU A 363 -3.81 4.74 26.23
CA GLU A 363 -3.50 5.37 27.52
C GLU A 363 -2.77 4.39 28.46
N SER A 364 -3.20 3.14 28.51
CA SER A 364 -2.57 2.13 29.37
C SER A 364 -1.16 1.78 28.89
N LEU A 365 -0.94 1.70 27.59
CA LEU A 365 0.40 1.47 27.03
C LEU A 365 1.37 2.62 27.34
N TYR A 366 0.91 3.87 27.28
CA TYR A 366 1.68 5.04 27.74
C TYR A 366 2.01 4.94 29.25
N GLN A 367 1.00 4.67 30.08
CA GLN A 367 1.15 4.58 31.55
C GLN A 367 2.09 3.44 31.99
N LEU A 368 1.99 2.25 31.39
CA LEU A 368 2.87 1.11 31.66
C LEU A 368 4.35 1.45 31.45
N ASN A 369 4.61 2.40 30.55
CA ASN A 369 5.95 2.81 30.15
C ASN A 369 6.39 4.13 30.78
N GLY A 370 5.60 4.69 31.70
CA GLY A 370 5.91 5.98 32.34
C GLY A 370 5.95 7.15 31.36
N LEU A 371 5.29 7.02 30.21
CA LEU A 371 5.25 8.01 29.14
C LEU A 371 3.97 8.86 29.26
N GLN A 372 4.08 10.13 28.88
CA GLN A 372 2.94 11.03 28.72
C GLN A 372 2.32 10.87 27.33
N TRP A 373 1.03 11.20 27.21
CA TRP A 373 0.33 11.13 25.92
C TRP A 373 1.02 12.03 24.89
N GLY A 374 1.40 11.44 23.74
CA GLY A 374 2.12 12.15 22.67
C GLY A 374 3.64 12.04 22.75
N ASP A 375 4.19 11.44 23.81
CA ASP A 375 5.62 11.14 23.87
C ASP A 375 6.04 10.26 22.69
N ALA A 376 7.20 10.59 22.12
CA ALA A 376 7.80 9.84 21.04
C ALA A 376 8.37 8.51 21.55
N ILE A 377 8.35 7.50 20.68
CA ILE A 377 9.05 6.23 20.90
C ILE A 377 10.14 6.06 19.85
N PHE A 378 11.22 5.39 20.22
CA PHE A 378 12.40 5.25 19.36
C PHE A 378 12.64 3.80 18.99
N VAL A 379 13.12 3.56 17.77
CA VAL A 379 13.50 2.22 17.33
C VAL A 379 14.54 1.63 18.30
N GLY A 380 14.31 0.39 18.72
CA GLY A 380 15.13 -0.32 19.70
C GLY A 380 14.68 -0.16 21.16
N GLN A 381 13.82 0.82 21.46
CA GLN A 381 13.23 1.00 22.79
C GLN A 381 12.38 -0.23 23.15
N GLU A 382 12.47 -0.69 24.39
CA GLU A 382 11.59 -1.74 24.91
C GLU A 382 10.40 -1.11 25.64
N LEU A 383 9.20 -1.44 25.20
CA LEU A 383 7.95 -1.06 25.84
C LEU A 383 7.39 -2.24 26.62
N LYS A 384 7.05 -2.02 27.88
CA LYS A 384 6.25 -2.94 28.70
C LYS A 384 4.85 -3.05 28.15
N LEU A 385 4.37 -4.29 28.05
CA LEU A 385 3.01 -4.61 27.67
C LEU A 385 2.18 -5.08 28.88
N ARG A 386 2.81 -5.50 29.98
CA ARG A 386 2.17 -5.86 31.25
C ARG A 386 3.06 -5.59 32.45
#